data_AF-A0A917MQQ5-F1
#
_entry.id   AF-A0A917MQQ5-F1
#
_cell.length_a   1.000
_cell.length_b   1.000
_cell.length_c   1.000
_cell.angle_alpha   90.00
_cell.angle_beta   90.00
_cell.angle_gamma   90.00
#
_symmetry.space_group_name_H-M   'P 1'
#
loop_
_entity.id
_entity.type
_entity.pdbx_description
1 polymer ?
#
loop_
_entity_poly.entity_id
_entity_poly.type
_entity_poly.pdbx_seq_one_letter_code
_entity_poly.pdbx_strand_id
1 'polypeptide(L)'
;MRRLELKNLVYNGNRIEFQKLPNYIYGPNYSGKTFIFTLIQFVLGIKGDFEYRQTPVIFNDFELEASIGDEPYVFVRGYGLNTVKVQKGGTWLTFLANTDEYFDFLIDTFDFRLENDYPKNVIVSVLRESFRSDPSFRERSRYSRKEIYGAMMGINFFYLRDMKKRIRYLEENSNASERTISDLSRYRDEIVFLMERELKDVDLRKIKDIIYGSYTRYSMQRKEMQDVLVKSEELLINLSEQAEDQFSIKMSEISSAFLKLLADVGVSSNIDVSDVINGRVSGRSSGEKELINFFIDFVLQSRGDILNTVGLLVNDSFGTFFDYSIFEKLGRIIGQAVEKDKIQFIGFTVNPSLVDRKYLIRLPERGGYIG
;
A
#
# COMPACT_ATOMS: atom_id res chain seq x y z
N MET A 1 -3.95 8.36 -15.11
CA MET A 1 -3.06 8.50 -13.94
C MET A 1 -2.04 9.57 -14.22
N ARG A 2 -1.88 10.48 -13.26
CA ARG A 2 -1.00 11.64 -13.38
C ARG A 2 0.32 11.33 -12.67
N ARG A 3 1.45 11.49 -13.36
CA ARG A 3 2.77 11.21 -12.80
C ARG A 3 3.19 12.30 -11.81
N LEU A 4 3.83 11.92 -10.70
CA LEU A 4 4.52 12.84 -9.81
C LEU A 4 5.95 13.10 -10.32
N GLU A 5 6.32 14.36 -10.50
CA GLU A 5 7.68 14.79 -10.79
C GLU A 5 8.11 15.85 -9.79
N LEU A 6 9.09 15.54 -8.96
CA LEU A 6 9.67 16.46 -8.00
C LEU A 6 10.58 17.46 -8.73
N LYS A 7 10.49 18.74 -8.39
CA LYS A 7 11.28 19.81 -9.02
C LYS A 7 12.25 20.46 -8.04
N ASN A 8 11.75 20.91 -6.89
CA ASN A 8 12.59 21.57 -5.89
C ASN A 8 12.17 21.16 -4.49
N LEU A 9 13.15 20.86 -3.64
CA LEU A 9 12.95 20.73 -2.20
C LEU A 9 13.69 21.86 -1.49
N VAL A 10 12.96 22.65 -0.70
CA VAL A 10 13.51 23.74 0.12
C VAL A 10 13.37 23.39 1.60
N TYR A 11 14.49 23.46 2.32
CA TYR A 11 14.54 23.18 3.75
C TYR A 11 15.67 23.97 4.41
N ASN A 12 15.38 24.67 5.51
CA ASN A 12 16.38 25.43 6.26
C ASN A 12 17.25 26.37 5.40
N GLY A 13 16.65 27.02 4.41
CA GLY A 13 17.35 27.90 3.47
C GLY A 13 18.21 27.18 2.41
N ASN A 14 18.29 25.85 2.44
CA ASN A 14 18.87 25.05 1.38
C ASN A 14 17.83 24.73 0.32
N ARG A 15 18.27 24.61 -0.94
CA ARG A 15 17.46 24.19 -2.07
C ARG A 15 18.13 23.02 -2.77
N ILE A 16 17.39 21.95 -2.99
CA ILE A 16 17.76 20.82 -3.85
C ILE A 16 16.90 20.90 -5.11
N GLU A 17 17.54 21.10 -6.25
CA GLU A 17 16.86 21.08 -7.56
C GLU A 17 17.00 19.69 -8.18
N PHE A 18 15.88 19.06 -8.49
CA PHE A 18 15.82 17.77 -9.15
C PHE A 18 15.82 17.96 -10.66
N GLN A 19 16.68 17.22 -11.34
CA GLN A 19 16.82 17.24 -12.78
C GLN A 19 15.83 16.26 -13.44
N LYS A 20 15.57 16.47 -14.73
CA LYS A 20 14.83 15.53 -15.59
C LYS A 20 15.61 14.24 -15.89
N LEU A 21 16.91 14.25 -15.65
CA LEU A 21 17.79 13.08 -15.75
C LEU A 21 17.75 12.27 -14.44
N PRO A 22 18.31 11.06 -14.39
CA PRO A 22 18.48 10.36 -13.12
C PRO A 22 19.18 11.24 -12.10
N ASN A 23 18.64 11.30 -10.88
CA ASN A 23 19.20 12.11 -9.81
C ASN A 23 19.92 11.22 -8.80
N TYR A 24 21.20 11.46 -8.55
CA TYR A 24 21.96 10.76 -7.52
C TYR A 24 22.44 11.74 -6.47
N ILE A 25 21.73 11.75 -5.33
CA ILE A 25 22.10 12.56 -4.18
C ILE A 25 23.25 11.88 -3.45
N TYR A 26 24.40 12.54 -3.38
CA TYR A 26 25.59 11.97 -2.76
C TYR A 26 26.10 12.77 -1.57
N GLY A 27 26.72 12.05 -0.63
CA GLY A 27 27.36 12.60 0.56
C GLY A 27 27.92 11.47 1.44
N PRO A 28 28.82 11.78 2.38
CA PRO A 28 29.36 10.78 3.32
C PRO A 28 28.26 10.16 4.21
N ASN A 29 28.59 9.12 4.98
CA ASN A 29 27.69 8.63 6.02
C ASN A 29 27.32 9.79 6.97
N TYR A 30 26.08 9.79 7.46
CA TYR A 30 25.55 10.84 8.34
C TYR A 30 25.45 12.24 7.71
N SER A 31 25.53 12.37 6.39
CA SER A 31 25.40 13.67 5.70
C SER A 31 23.96 14.19 5.56
N GLY A 32 22.98 13.56 6.22
CA GLY A 32 21.56 13.92 6.08
C GLY A 32 20.82 13.31 4.89
N LYS A 33 21.38 12.31 4.16
CA LYS A 33 20.68 11.64 3.04
C LYS A 33 19.32 11.04 3.45
N THR A 34 19.31 10.21 4.49
CA THR A 34 18.09 9.65 5.07
C THR A 34 17.12 10.72 5.59
N PHE A 35 17.65 11.85 6.05
CA PHE A 35 16.83 13.01 6.43
C PHE A 35 16.08 13.55 5.19
N ILE A 36 16.76 13.77 4.06
CA ILE A 36 16.11 14.23 2.82
C ILE A 36 15.11 13.19 2.29
N PHE A 37 15.48 11.92 2.29
CA PHE A 37 14.58 10.82 1.91
C PHE A 37 13.27 10.82 2.74
N THR A 38 13.40 11.00 4.05
CA THR A 38 12.25 11.04 4.98
C THR A 38 11.49 12.35 4.84
N LEU A 39 12.18 13.45 4.55
CA LEU A 39 11.61 14.79 4.44
C LEU A 39 10.65 14.88 3.25
N ILE A 40 11.03 14.33 2.09
CA ILE A 40 10.15 14.28 0.92
C ILE A 40 8.83 13.57 1.27
N GLN A 41 8.90 12.41 1.94
CA GLN A 41 7.70 11.67 2.38
C GLN A 41 6.85 12.46 3.39
N PHE A 42 7.51 13.17 4.31
CA PHE A 42 6.84 13.99 5.31
C PHE A 42 6.09 15.16 4.66
N VAL A 43 6.74 15.90 3.76
CA VAL A 43 6.15 17.05 3.07
C VAL A 43 4.97 16.63 2.18
N LEU A 44 5.08 15.48 1.51
CA LEU A 44 3.98 14.86 0.76
C LEU A 44 2.88 14.26 1.64
N GLY A 45 2.96 14.36 2.97
CA GLY A 45 1.96 13.79 3.87
C GLY A 45 1.88 12.25 3.87
N ILE A 46 2.88 11.57 3.29
CA ILE A 46 2.97 10.09 3.24
C ILE A 46 3.41 9.53 4.60
N LYS A 47 4.26 10.28 5.30
CA LYS A 47 4.72 9.99 6.67
C LYS A 47 4.07 10.97 7.66
N GLY A 48 3.48 10.42 8.72
CA GLY A 48 2.78 11.19 9.76
C GLY A 48 3.73 12.04 10.60
N ASP A 49 4.74 11.40 11.20
CA ASP A 49 5.66 12.05 12.12
C ASP A 49 7.08 12.13 11.57
N PHE A 50 7.81 13.13 12.05
CA PHE A 50 9.20 13.37 11.70
C PHE A 50 10.03 13.48 13.00
N GLU A 51 10.58 12.35 13.46
CA GLU A 51 11.50 12.36 14.61
C GLU A 51 12.88 12.85 14.17
N TYR A 52 13.26 14.04 14.64
CA TYR A 52 14.64 14.53 14.54
C TYR A 52 15.28 14.44 15.93
N ARG A 53 16.28 13.55 16.08
CA ARG A 53 16.83 13.18 17.40
C ARG A 53 17.89 14.14 17.95
N GLN A 54 18.09 15.33 17.39
CA GLN A 54 19.09 16.28 17.91
C GLN A 54 18.57 17.72 17.90
N THR A 55 18.48 18.29 19.11
CA THR A 55 18.29 19.72 19.51
C THR A 55 17.11 20.48 18.87
N PRO A 56 16.46 21.41 19.60
CA PRO A 56 15.29 22.12 19.11
C PRO A 56 15.72 23.19 18.11
N VAL A 57 16.00 22.79 16.88
CA VAL A 57 16.09 23.72 15.76
C VAL A 57 14.66 24.09 15.39
N ILE A 58 14.35 25.38 15.41
CA ILE A 58 13.11 25.90 14.82
C ILE A 58 13.27 25.70 13.31
N PHE A 59 12.77 24.57 12.81
CA PHE A 59 12.67 24.35 11.38
C PHE A 59 11.57 25.27 10.84
N ASN A 60 11.90 26.05 9.81
CA ASN A 60 10.90 26.73 9.01
C ASN A 60 10.05 25.69 8.25
N ASP A 61 8.94 26.15 7.68
CA ASP A 61 8.13 25.36 6.76
C ASP A 61 9.02 24.74 5.67
N PHE A 62 8.87 23.44 5.45
CA PHE A 62 9.51 22.72 4.36
C PHE A 62 8.64 22.81 3.12
N GLU A 63 9.25 23.05 1.97
CA GLU A 63 8.54 23.25 0.71
C GLU A 63 9.04 22.27 -0.35
N LEU A 64 8.11 21.61 -1.04
CA LEU A 64 8.37 20.72 -2.15
C LEU A 64 7.54 21.16 -3.36
N GLU A 65 8.23 21.74 -4.33
CA GLU A 65 7.68 22.00 -5.66
C GLU A 65 7.68 20.71 -6.47
N ALA A 66 6.54 20.40 -7.10
CA ALA A 66 6.36 19.24 -7.95
C ALA A 66 5.44 19.57 -9.14
N SER A 67 5.37 18.68 -10.12
CA SER A 67 4.26 18.60 -11.06
C SER A 67 3.54 17.27 -10.92
N ILE A 68 2.22 17.31 -11.03
CA ILE A 68 1.37 16.12 -11.07
C ILE A 68 0.63 16.12 -12.40
N GLY A 69 1.08 15.28 -13.33
CA GLY A 69 0.77 15.46 -14.75
C GLY A 69 1.37 16.78 -15.25
N ASP A 70 0.57 17.58 -15.95
CA ASP A 70 1.00 18.89 -16.47
C ASP A 70 0.79 20.06 -15.50
N GLU A 71 0.19 19.80 -14.33
CA GLU A 71 -0.17 20.82 -13.36
C GLU A 71 0.95 21.02 -12.31
N PRO A 72 1.34 22.26 -11.98
CA PRO A 72 2.30 22.54 -10.91
C PRO A 72 1.63 22.50 -9.53
N TYR A 73 2.35 21.94 -8.56
CA TYR A 73 1.96 21.84 -7.15
C TYR A 73 3.10 22.31 -6.24
N VAL A 74 2.73 22.93 -5.13
CA VAL A 74 3.67 23.25 -4.04
C VAL A 74 3.12 22.67 -2.75
N PHE A 75 3.84 21.71 -2.17
CA PHE A 75 3.52 21.11 -0.88
C PHE A 75 4.33 21.80 0.21
N VAL A 76 3.67 22.29 1.25
CA VAL A 76 4.29 22.97 2.38
C VAL A 76 3.88 22.30 3.68
N ARG A 77 4.86 21.95 4.51
CA ARG A 77 4.61 21.34 5.82
C ARG A 77 5.69 21.76 6.82
N GLY A 78 5.28 22.28 7.97
CA GLY A 78 6.19 22.63 9.06
C GLY A 78 6.56 21.44 9.94
N TYR A 79 7.72 21.51 10.59
CA TYR A 79 8.18 20.50 11.53
C TYR A 79 7.22 20.34 12.72
N GLY A 80 6.94 19.08 13.10
CA GLY A 80 5.99 18.77 14.17
C GLY A 80 4.52 19.08 13.84
N LEU A 81 4.22 19.58 12.64
CA LEU A 81 2.85 19.84 12.20
C LEU A 81 2.28 18.64 11.45
N ASN A 82 1.03 18.30 11.79
CA ASN A 82 0.26 17.30 11.04
C ASN A 82 -0.47 17.89 9.82
N THR A 83 -0.30 19.18 9.54
CA THR A 83 -1.03 19.89 8.48
C THR A 83 -0.19 20.00 7.22
N VAL A 84 -0.72 19.57 6.08
CA VAL A 84 -0.13 19.72 4.74
C VAL A 84 -0.86 20.84 4.02
N LYS A 85 -0.15 21.90 3.65
CA LYS A 85 -0.67 22.95 2.77
C LYS A 85 -0.27 22.61 1.34
N VAL A 86 -1.21 22.72 0.41
CA VAL A 86 -0.98 22.42 -1.01
C VAL A 86 -1.44 23.58 -1.87
N GLN A 87 -0.55 24.14 -2.68
CA GLN A 87 -0.92 25.11 -3.70
C GLN A 87 -1.29 24.37 -5.00
N LYS A 88 -2.52 24.54 -5.48
CA LYS A 88 -3.04 24.03 -6.76
C LYS A 88 -3.67 25.18 -7.54
N GLY A 89 -3.15 25.47 -8.74
CA GLY A 89 -3.69 26.54 -9.59
C GLY A 89 -3.75 27.92 -8.90
N GLY A 90 -2.75 28.25 -8.07
CA GLY A 90 -2.69 29.50 -7.31
C GLY A 90 -3.54 29.54 -6.03
N THR A 91 -4.38 28.52 -5.79
CA THR A 91 -5.19 28.42 -4.57
C THR A 91 -4.48 27.55 -3.54
N TRP A 92 -4.46 27.98 -2.28
CA TRP A 92 -3.95 27.20 -1.16
C TRP A 92 -5.05 26.36 -0.53
N LEU A 93 -4.84 25.05 -0.51
CA LEU A 93 -5.65 24.07 0.21
C LEU A 93 -4.87 23.64 1.46
N THR A 94 -5.58 23.26 2.52
CA THR A 94 -4.97 22.86 3.79
C THR A 94 -5.65 21.61 4.28
N PHE A 95 -4.86 20.56 4.52
CA PHE A 95 -5.36 19.26 4.94
C PHE A 95 -4.63 18.79 6.20
N LEU A 96 -5.30 18.02 7.04
CA LEU A 96 -4.62 17.20 8.04
C LEU A 96 -4.09 15.93 7.36
N ALA A 97 -2.80 15.63 7.51
CA ALA A 97 -2.21 14.40 7.01
C ALA A 97 -2.88 13.19 7.66
N ASN A 98 -2.93 12.09 6.91
CA ASN A 98 -3.59 10.84 7.29
C ASN A 98 -5.11 10.96 7.59
N THR A 99 -5.81 11.88 6.92
CA THR A 99 -7.28 12.01 7.00
C THR A 99 -7.94 11.68 5.67
N ASP A 100 -9.23 11.32 5.71
CA ASP A 100 -10.01 10.98 4.52
C ASP A 100 -10.05 12.14 3.51
N GLU A 101 -10.14 13.39 3.97
CA GLU A 101 -10.10 14.57 3.10
C GLU A 101 -8.78 14.67 2.32
N TYR A 102 -7.65 14.40 2.98
CA TYR A 102 -6.36 14.37 2.31
C TYR A 102 -6.24 13.19 1.35
N PHE A 103 -6.78 12.02 1.71
CA PHE A 103 -6.78 10.87 0.82
C PHE A 103 -7.63 11.09 -0.42
N ASP A 104 -8.80 11.71 -0.28
CA ASP A 104 -9.66 12.10 -1.41
C ASP A 104 -8.93 13.08 -2.33
N PHE A 105 -8.26 14.08 -1.75
CA PHE A 105 -7.42 15.00 -2.51
C PHE A 105 -6.34 14.26 -3.31
N LEU A 106 -5.64 13.31 -2.70
CA LEU A 106 -4.59 12.53 -3.39
C LEU A 106 -5.18 11.63 -4.49
N ILE A 107 -6.29 10.94 -4.22
CA ILE A 107 -6.96 10.06 -5.19
C ILE A 107 -7.39 10.85 -6.43
N ASP A 108 -8.04 12.01 -6.24
CA ASP A 108 -8.43 12.91 -7.33
C ASP A 108 -7.20 13.44 -8.08
N THR A 109 -6.23 13.97 -7.33
CA THR A 109 -5.05 14.62 -7.90
C THR A 109 -4.21 13.68 -8.74
N PHE A 110 -4.08 12.40 -8.34
CA PHE A 110 -3.32 11.42 -9.10
C PHE A 110 -4.16 10.64 -10.13
N ASP A 111 -5.48 10.86 -10.19
CA ASP A 111 -6.42 10.09 -11.02
C ASP A 111 -6.30 8.58 -10.75
N PHE A 112 -6.31 8.21 -9.46
CA PHE A 112 -6.21 6.82 -9.03
C PHE A 112 -7.52 6.09 -9.29
N ARG A 113 -7.46 5.01 -10.06
CA ARG A 113 -8.61 4.17 -10.40
C ARG A 113 -8.74 3.06 -9.39
N LEU A 114 -9.33 3.39 -8.26
CA LEU A 114 -9.72 2.42 -7.24
C LEU A 114 -11.18 2.04 -7.48
N GLU A 115 -11.47 0.74 -7.55
CA GLU A 115 -12.85 0.24 -7.59
C GLU A 115 -13.62 0.60 -6.30
N ASN A 116 -14.91 0.30 -6.24
CA ASN A 116 -15.72 0.60 -5.05
C ASN A 116 -15.13 -0.04 -3.77
N ASP A 117 -15.34 0.63 -2.63
CA ASP A 117 -14.99 0.16 -1.27
C ASP A 117 -13.51 -0.04 -0.94
N TYR A 118 -12.57 0.62 -1.64
CA TYR A 118 -11.19 0.69 -1.14
C TYR A 118 -11.11 1.51 0.16
N PRO A 119 -10.31 1.06 1.15
CA PRO A 119 -9.88 1.94 2.22
C PRO A 119 -9.11 3.12 1.61
N LYS A 120 -9.61 4.35 1.75
CA LYS A 120 -9.02 5.55 1.12
C LYS A 120 -7.53 5.71 1.43
N ASN A 121 -7.12 5.36 2.65
CA ASN A 121 -5.72 5.42 3.10
C ASN A 121 -4.76 4.46 2.37
N VAL A 122 -5.26 3.58 1.48
CA VAL A 122 -4.43 2.75 0.59
C VAL A 122 -3.55 3.61 -0.32
N ILE A 123 -4.02 4.79 -0.73
CA ILE A 123 -3.26 5.73 -1.58
C ILE A 123 -1.89 6.04 -0.99
N VAL A 124 -1.83 6.29 0.32
CA VAL A 124 -0.57 6.56 1.03
C VAL A 124 0.34 5.34 1.02
N SER A 125 -0.22 4.13 1.10
CA SER A 125 0.56 2.89 1.04
C SER A 125 1.15 2.68 -0.36
N VAL A 126 0.39 3.00 -1.41
CA VAL A 126 0.87 2.94 -2.80
C VAL A 126 1.94 4.00 -3.05
N LEU A 127 1.72 5.24 -2.61
CA LEU A 127 2.74 6.30 -2.70
C LEU A 127 4.02 5.93 -1.95
N ARG A 128 3.90 5.22 -0.82
CA ARG A 128 5.05 4.75 -0.05
C ARG A 128 5.90 3.72 -0.79
N GLU A 129 5.32 2.94 -1.70
CA GLU A 129 6.11 2.02 -2.56
C GLU A 129 7.00 2.76 -3.58
N SER A 130 6.82 4.07 -3.76
CA SER A 130 7.79 4.92 -4.47
C SER A 130 9.03 5.22 -3.64
N PHE A 131 9.04 4.93 -2.33
CA PHE A 131 10.11 5.25 -1.40
C PHE A 131 10.74 3.99 -0.83
N ARG A 132 11.87 3.60 -1.41
CA ARG A 132 12.63 2.42 -1.01
C ARG A 132 13.70 2.78 0.02
N SER A 133 13.55 2.25 1.23
CA SER A 133 14.62 2.19 2.22
C SER A 133 15.17 0.77 2.35
N ASP A 134 16.30 0.66 3.04
CA ASP A 134 16.83 -0.63 3.49
C ASP A 134 15.74 -1.40 4.27
N PRO A 135 15.59 -2.72 4.03
CA PRO A 135 14.57 -3.56 4.67
C PRO A 135 14.51 -3.44 6.20
N SER A 136 15.65 -3.19 6.86
CA SER A 136 15.74 -3.03 8.32
C SER A 136 15.04 -1.77 8.84
N PHE A 137 14.84 -0.76 8.00
CA PHE A 137 14.17 0.51 8.34
C PHE A 137 12.74 0.62 7.79
N ARG A 138 12.24 -0.41 7.09
CA ARG A 138 10.87 -0.39 6.58
C ARG A 138 9.87 -0.48 7.72
N GLU A 139 9.08 0.58 7.90
CA GLU A 139 7.92 0.54 8.77
C GLU A 139 6.97 -0.60 8.34
N ARG A 140 6.43 -1.34 9.30
CA ARG A 140 5.44 -2.38 9.00
C ARG A 140 4.19 -1.72 8.43
N SER A 141 3.93 -1.96 7.16
CA SER A 141 2.64 -1.58 6.57
C SER A 141 1.52 -2.34 7.28
N ARG A 142 0.37 -1.68 7.45
CA ARG A 142 -0.88 -2.33 7.88
C ARG A 142 -1.36 -3.36 6.85
N TYR A 143 -0.87 -3.25 5.62
CA TYR A 143 -1.28 -4.04 4.47
C TYR A 143 -0.15 -4.95 4.02
N SER A 144 -0.52 -6.13 3.55
CA SER A 144 0.41 -7.04 2.88
C SER A 144 0.86 -6.44 1.56
N ARG A 145 2.06 -6.84 1.11
CA ARG A 145 2.60 -6.43 -0.19
C ARG A 145 1.68 -6.80 -1.36
N LYS A 146 1.03 -7.98 -1.29
CA LYS A 146 0.01 -8.40 -2.27
C LYS A 146 -1.17 -7.43 -2.34
N GLU A 147 -1.66 -6.94 -1.19
CA GLU A 147 -2.76 -5.98 -1.16
C GLU A 147 -2.36 -4.62 -1.74
N ILE A 148 -1.14 -4.14 -1.45
CA ILE A 148 -0.64 -2.87 -2.01
C ILE A 148 -0.44 -2.98 -3.52
N TYR A 149 0.15 -4.08 -3.99
CA TYR A 149 0.35 -4.30 -5.43
C TYR A 149 -0.96 -4.58 -6.16
N GLY A 150 -1.93 -5.23 -5.50
CA GLY A 150 -3.30 -5.32 -5.97
C GLY A 150 -3.90 -3.93 -6.18
N ALA A 151 -3.76 -3.03 -5.20
CA ALA A 151 -4.22 -1.64 -5.35
C ALA A 151 -3.52 -0.90 -6.51
N MET A 152 -2.21 -1.12 -6.69
CA MET A 152 -1.46 -0.61 -7.85
C MET A 152 -2.02 -1.16 -9.18
N MET A 153 -2.59 -2.37 -9.19
CA MET A 153 -3.23 -2.97 -10.36
C MET A 153 -4.73 -2.68 -10.47
N GLY A 154 -5.33 -1.98 -9.50
CA GLY A 154 -6.77 -1.73 -9.41
C GLY A 154 -7.58 -2.84 -8.72
N ILE A 155 -6.95 -3.89 -8.21
CA ILE A 155 -7.60 -5.11 -7.69
C ILE A 155 -7.79 -5.07 -6.17
N ASN A 156 -9.06 -5.09 -5.72
CA ASN A 156 -9.42 -4.84 -4.32
C ASN A 156 -9.32 -6.09 -3.42
N PHE A 157 -8.10 -6.53 -3.12
CA PHE A 157 -7.89 -7.61 -2.14
C PHE A 157 -8.34 -7.26 -0.71
N PHE A 158 -8.50 -5.96 -0.39
CA PHE A 158 -9.01 -5.54 0.92
C PHE A 158 -10.46 -5.94 1.10
N TYR A 159 -11.28 -5.70 0.08
CA TYR A 159 -12.68 -6.07 0.07
C TYR A 159 -12.86 -7.58 0.27
N LEU A 160 -12.08 -8.40 -0.45
CA LEU A 160 -12.11 -9.87 -0.29
C LEU A 160 -11.74 -10.31 1.13
N ARG A 161 -10.71 -9.71 1.72
CA ARG A 161 -10.29 -10.00 3.10
C ARG A 161 -11.39 -9.64 4.10
N ASP A 162 -12.05 -8.49 3.92
CA ASP A 162 -13.07 -8.02 4.85
C ASP A 162 -14.40 -8.80 4.67
N MET A 163 -14.77 -9.17 3.44
CA MET A 163 -15.85 -10.12 3.17
C MET A 163 -15.59 -11.46 3.87
N LYS A 164 -14.38 -12.02 3.75
CA LYS A 164 -14.01 -13.28 4.41
C LYS A 164 -14.15 -13.22 5.93
N LYS A 165 -13.81 -12.08 6.56
CA LYS A 165 -14.03 -11.88 8.00
C LYS A 165 -15.53 -11.83 8.35
N ARG A 166 -16.35 -11.14 7.54
CA ARG A 166 -17.80 -11.05 7.75
C ARG A 166 -18.49 -12.41 7.60
N ILE A 167 -18.10 -13.19 6.58
CA ILE A 167 -18.61 -14.55 6.37
C ILE A 167 -18.24 -15.45 7.55
N ARG A 168 -16.99 -15.41 8.04
CA ARG A 168 -16.60 -16.16 9.23
C ARG A 168 -17.45 -15.80 10.46
N TYR A 169 -17.73 -14.51 10.66
CA TYR A 169 -18.61 -14.07 11.74
C TYR A 169 -20.05 -14.59 11.57
N LEU A 170 -20.58 -14.62 10.35
CA LEU A 170 -21.89 -15.22 10.05
C LEU A 170 -21.89 -16.74 10.28
N GLU A 171 -20.82 -17.44 9.92
CA GLU A 171 -20.64 -18.87 10.16
C GLU A 171 -20.65 -19.19 11.66
N GLU A 172 -19.87 -18.44 12.45
CA GLU A 172 -19.83 -18.56 13.91
C GLU A 172 -21.23 -18.35 14.53
N ASN A 173 -21.96 -17.32 14.07
CA ASN A 173 -23.33 -17.04 14.52
C ASN A 173 -24.34 -18.11 14.08
N SER A 174 -24.20 -18.67 12.88
CA SER A 174 -25.05 -19.76 12.39
C SER A 174 -24.87 -21.02 13.22
N ASN A 175 -23.61 -21.38 13.49
CA ASN A 175 -23.25 -22.52 14.34
C ASN A 175 -23.74 -22.34 15.78
N ALA A 176 -23.67 -21.12 16.34
CA ALA A 176 -24.22 -20.83 17.66
C ALA A 176 -25.76 -20.99 17.67
N SER A 177 -26.43 -20.49 16.64
CA SER A 177 -27.89 -20.57 16.50
C SER A 177 -28.40 -22.00 16.31
N GLU A 178 -27.62 -22.86 15.65
CA GLU A 178 -27.91 -24.30 15.56
C GLU A 178 -27.99 -24.96 16.93
N ARG A 179 -27.03 -24.66 17.82
CA ARG A 179 -27.04 -25.16 19.19
C ARG A 179 -28.28 -24.67 19.95
N THR A 180 -28.57 -23.37 19.84
CA THR A 180 -29.77 -22.78 20.48
C THR A 180 -31.07 -23.41 20.00
N ILE A 181 -31.22 -23.69 18.70
CA ILE A 181 -32.42 -24.36 18.18
C ILE A 181 -32.53 -25.81 18.66
N SER A 182 -31.42 -26.53 18.76
CA SER A 182 -31.40 -27.87 19.34
C SER A 182 -31.86 -27.87 20.79
N ASP A 183 -31.36 -26.93 21.60
CA ASP A 183 -31.78 -26.76 22.99
C ASP A 183 -33.25 -26.32 23.11
N LEU A 184 -33.70 -25.38 22.27
CA LEU A 184 -35.10 -24.95 22.21
C LEU A 184 -36.04 -26.08 21.81
N SER A 185 -35.63 -26.95 20.88
CA SER A 185 -36.42 -28.13 20.52
C SER A 185 -36.59 -29.06 21.72
N ARG A 186 -35.49 -29.33 22.45
CA ARG A 186 -35.53 -30.18 23.65
C ARG A 186 -36.42 -29.58 24.74
N TYR A 187 -36.24 -28.30 25.03
CA TYR A 187 -37.03 -27.57 26.02
C TYR A 187 -38.52 -27.52 25.65
N ARG A 188 -38.83 -27.29 24.37
CA ARG A 188 -40.21 -27.37 23.84
C ARG A 188 -40.81 -28.74 24.15
N ASP A 189 -40.11 -29.81 23.79
CA ASP A 189 -40.61 -31.18 23.92
C ASP A 189 -40.81 -31.55 25.39
N GLU A 190 -39.88 -31.14 26.27
CA GLU A 190 -40.00 -31.32 27.72
C GLU A 190 -41.20 -30.56 28.31
N ILE A 191 -41.40 -29.29 27.95
CA ILE A 191 -42.55 -28.51 28.44
C ILE A 191 -43.87 -29.10 27.96
N VAL A 192 -43.97 -29.45 26.69
CA VAL A 192 -45.20 -30.04 26.13
C VAL A 192 -45.52 -31.34 26.87
N PHE A 193 -44.52 -32.20 27.10
CA PHE A 193 -44.67 -33.44 27.86
C PHE A 193 -45.13 -33.18 29.31
N LEU A 194 -44.48 -32.25 30.02
CA LEU A 194 -44.85 -31.92 31.41
C LEU A 194 -46.27 -31.35 31.49
N MET A 195 -46.66 -30.47 30.56
CA MET A 195 -48.00 -29.91 30.53
C MET A 195 -49.06 -30.99 30.30
N GLU A 196 -48.84 -31.90 29.34
CA GLU A 196 -49.75 -33.02 29.08
C GLU A 196 -49.88 -33.97 30.28
N ARG A 197 -48.78 -34.18 31.02
CA ARG A 197 -48.74 -35.05 32.19
C ARG A 197 -49.51 -34.46 33.38
N GLU A 198 -49.30 -33.18 33.66
CA GLU A 198 -49.81 -32.50 34.87
C GLU A 198 -51.21 -31.89 34.68
N LEU A 199 -51.61 -31.54 33.45
CA LEU A 199 -52.88 -30.84 33.15
C LEU A 199 -53.83 -31.70 32.30
N LYS A 200 -54.10 -32.93 32.77
CA LYS A 200 -54.81 -33.98 32.00
C LYS A 200 -56.20 -33.60 31.47
N ASP A 201 -56.87 -32.62 32.07
CA ASP A 201 -58.24 -32.21 31.72
C ASP A 201 -58.35 -30.78 31.14
N VAL A 202 -57.21 -30.16 30.78
CA VAL A 202 -57.17 -28.80 30.19
C VAL A 202 -56.93 -28.88 28.68
N ASP A 203 -57.68 -28.11 27.89
CA ASP A 203 -57.40 -27.96 26.46
C ASP A 203 -56.13 -27.11 26.25
N LEU A 204 -55.02 -27.79 25.97
CA LEU A 204 -53.71 -27.17 25.80
C LEU A 204 -53.43 -26.68 24.36
N ARG A 205 -54.38 -26.84 23.42
CA ARG A 205 -54.13 -26.57 21.98
C ARG A 205 -53.55 -25.18 21.72
N LYS A 206 -54.18 -24.13 22.26
CA LYS A 206 -53.71 -22.74 22.07
C LYS A 206 -52.29 -22.51 22.59
N ILE A 207 -51.91 -23.13 23.70
CA ILE A 207 -50.57 -22.95 24.27
C ILE A 207 -49.54 -23.69 23.42
N LYS A 208 -49.84 -24.93 23.01
CA LYS A 208 -49.00 -25.69 22.07
C LYS A 208 -48.80 -24.92 20.77
N ASP A 209 -49.86 -24.36 20.19
CA ASP A 209 -49.78 -23.56 18.96
C ASP A 209 -48.83 -22.35 19.12
N ILE A 210 -48.86 -21.66 20.26
CA ILE A 210 -47.94 -20.54 20.56
C ILE A 210 -46.48 -21.03 20.66
N ILE A 211 -46.26 -22.14 21.37
CA ILE A 211 -44.92 -22.72 21.56
C ILE A 211 -44.35 -23.19 20.22
N TYR A 212 -45.10 -24.01 19.47
CA TYR A 212 -44.69 -24.50 18.14
C TYR A 212 -44.56 -23.36 17.15
N GLY A 213 -45.46 -22.37 17.15
CA GLY A 213 -45.37 -21.20 16.28
C GLY A 213 -44.13 -20.35 16.56
N SER A 214 -43.71 -20.22 17.83
CA SER A 214 -42.48 -19.51 18.19
C SER A 214 -41.24 -20.29 17.79
N TYR A 215 -41.20 -21.61 18.04
CA TYR A 215 -40.12 -22.48 17.56
C TYR A 215 -39.97 -22.44 16.04
N THR A 216 -41.08 -22.54 15.30
CA THR A 216 -41.08 -22.49 13.83
C THR A 216 -40.51 -21.18 13.30
N ARG A 217 -40.86 -20.03 13.91
CA ARG A 217 -40.29 -18.72 13.53
C ARG A 217 -38.77 -18.69 13.72
N TYR A 218 -38.25 -19.15 14.85
CA TYR A 218 -36.81 -19.22 15.09
C TYR A 218 -36.11 -20.18 14.10
N SER A 219 -36.72 -21.33 13.83
CA SER A 219 -36.19 -22.29 12.86
C SER A 219 -36.13 -21.71 11.44
N MET A 220 -37.15 -20.95 11.03
CA MET A 220 -37.15 -20.24 9.75
C MET A 220 -36.05 -19.17 9.67
N GLN A 221 -35.90 -18.33 10.69
CA GLN A 221 -34.84 -17.31 10.73
C GLN A 221 -33.43 -17.92 10.63
N ARG A 222 -33.19 -19.07 11.29
CA ARG A 222 -31.93 -19.80 11.12
C ARG A 222 -31.75 -20.25 9.68
N LYS A 223 -32.78 -20.83 9.06
CA LYS A 223 -32.70 -21.30 7.68
C LYS A 223 -32.36 -20.15 6.73
N GLU A 224 -33.01 -18.99 6.90
CA GLU A 224 -32.70 -17.78 6.12
C GLU A 224 -31.23 -17.34 6.31
N MET A 225 -30.72 -17.35 7.54
CA MET A 225 -29.33 -17.03 7.82
C MET A 225 -28.36 -18.03 7.16
N GLN A 226 -28.69 -19.32 7.16
CA GLN A 226 -27.89 -20.35 6.49
C GLN A 226 -27.90 -20.15 4.97
N ASP A 227 -29.06 -19.82 4.38
CA ASP A 227 -29.17 -19.54 2.94
C ASP A 227 -28.34 -18.31 2.55
N VAL A 228 -28.30 -17.27 3.40
CA VAL A 228 -27.44 -16.09 3.21
C VAL A 228 -25.97 -16.46 3.32
N LEU A 229 -25.59 -17.32 4.28
CA LEU A 229 -24.21 -17.77 4.45
C LEU A 229 -23.71 -18.50 3.19
N VAL A 230 -24.47 -19.49 2.71
CA VAL A 230 -24.11 -20.26 1.49
C VAL A 230 -23.94 -19.32 0.29
N LYS A 231 -24.89 -18.42 0.05
CA LYS A 231 -24.79 -17.45 -1.05
C LYS A 231 -23.60 -16.51 -0.92
N SER A 232 -23.26 -16.13 0.32
CA SER A 232 -22.12 -15.25 0.58
C SER A 232 -20.79 -15.96 0.34
N GLU A 233 -20.69 -17.24 0.70
CA GLU A 233 -19.51 -18.08 0.44
C GLU A 233 -19.31 -18.29 -1.07
N GLU A 234 -20.37 -18.65 -1.80
CA GLU A 234 -20.34 -18.77 -3.26
C GLU A 234 -19.89 -17.46 -3.93
N LEU A 235 -20.44 -16.33 -3.49
CA LEU A 235 -20.04 -15.01 -3.99
C LEU A 235 -18.57 -14.71 -3.69
N LEU A 236 -18.09 -15.01 -2.47
CA LEU A 236 -16.68 -14.80 -2.11
C LEU A 236 -15.75 -15.64 -2.99
N ILE A 237 -16.09 -16.90 -3.26
CA ILE A 237 -15.30 -17.79 -4.14
C ILE A 237 -15.21 -17.16 -5.54
N ASN A 238 -16.35 -16.82 -6.14
CA ASN A 238 -16.40 -16.23 -7.48
C ASN A 238 -15.60 -14.92 -7.58
N LEU A 239 -15.75 -14.02 -6.60
CA LEU A 239 -15.01 -12.76 -6.57
C LEU A 239 -13.51 -12.96 -6.33
N SER A 240 -13.14 -13.98 -5.54
CA SER A 240 -11.74 -14.32 -5.30
C SER A 240 -11.08 -14.85 -6.57
N GLU A 241 -11.75 -15.74 -7.30
CA GLU A 241 -11.28 -16.27 -8.58
C GLU A 241 -11.11 -15.15 -9.61
N GLN A 242 -12.11 -14.27 -9.75
CA GLN A 242 -12.02 -13.12 -10.65
C GLN A 242 -10.85 -12.19 -10.31
N ALA A 243 -10.63 -11.91 -9.02
CA ALA A 243 -9.52 -11.05 -8.59
C ALA A 243 -8.15 -11.71 -8.85
N GLU A 244 -8.01 -13.01 -8.59
CA GLU A 244 -6.75 -13.74 -8.87
C GLU A 244 -6.49 -13.85 -10.39
N ASP A 245 -7.53 -14.02 -11.20
CA ASP A 245 -7.42 -14.04 -12.67
C ASP A 245 -6.97 -12.68 -13.20
N GLN A 246 -7.63 -11.60 -12.79
CA GLN A 246 -7.23 -10.23 -13.16
C GLN A 246 -5.81 -9.92 -12.70
N PHE A 247 -5.46 -10.34 -11.48
CA PHE A 247 -4.12 -10.16 -10.93
C PHE A 247 -3.09 -10.91 -11.77
N SER A 248 -3.36 -12.17 -12.13
CA SER A 248 -2.48 -12.98 -12.96
C SER A 248 -2.28 -12.38 -14.36
N ILE A 249 -3.34 -11.85 -14.97
CA ILE A 249 -3.27 -11.16 -16.27
C ILE A 249 -2.35 -9.94 -16.16
N LYS A 250 -2.61 -9.02 -15.23
CA LYS A 250 -1.78 -7.83 -15.01
C LYS A 250 -0.34 -8.19 -14.65
N MET A 251 -0.17 -9.25 -13.88
CA MET A 251 1.14 -9.75 -13.51
C MET A 251 1.94 -10.31 -14.67
N SER A 252 1.29 -10.96 -15.63
CA SER A 252 1.99 -11.45 -16.83
C SER A 252 2.62 -10.30 -17.62
N GLU A 253 1.96 -9.14 -17.70
CA GLU A 253 2.44 -7.93 -18.39
C GLU A 253 3.67 -7.31 -17.71
N ILE A 254 3.76 -7.45 -16.39
CA ILE A 254 4.88 -6.99 -15.55
C ILE A 254 6.02 -8.00 -15.57
N SER A 255 5.71 -9.30 -15.51
CA SER A 255 6.66 -10.39 -15.35
C SER A 255 7.66 -10.46 -16.50
N SER A 256 7.21 -10.28 -17.74
CA SER A 256 8.11 -10.28 -18.89
C SER A 256 9.17 -9.17 -18.80
N ALA A 257 8.76 -7.95 -18.44
CA ALA A 257 9.67 -6.82 -18.28
C ALA A 257 10.64 -7.05 -17.11
N PHE A 258 10.13 -7.53 -15.98
CA PHE A 258 10.91 -7.84 -14.79
C PHE A 258 11.97 -8.93 -15.05
N LEU A 259 11.59 -10.06 -15.64
CA LEU A 259 12.51 -11.15 -15.95
C LEU A 259 13.57 -10.74 -16.97
N LYS A 260 13.21 -9.90 -17.94
CA LYS A 260 14.17 -9.34 -18.89
C LYS A 260 15.23 -8.50 -18.18
N LEU A 261 14.83 -7.60 -17.28
CA LEU A 261 15.79 -6.77 -16.53
C LEU A 261 16.73 -7.60 -15.64
N LEU A 262 16.21 -8.67 -15.02
CA LEU A 262 17.04 -9.61 -14.27
C LEU A 262 18.06 -10.34 -15.15
N ALA A 263 17.64 -10.78 -16.33
CA ALA A 263 18.54 -11.42 -17.29
C ALA A 263 19.63 -10.45 -17.76
N ASP A 264 19.29 -9.19 -18.03
CA ASP A 264 20.23 -8.15 -18.47
C ASP A 264 21.36 -7.93 -17.45
N VAL A 265 21.06 -8.03 -16.15
CA VAL A 265 22.08 -7.94 -15.09
C VAL A 265 22.78 -9.27 -14.77
N GLY A 266 22.30 -10.40 -15.30
CA GLY A 266 22.91 -11.72 -15.11
C GLY A 266 22.38 -12.50 -13.90
N VAL A 267 21.19 -12.18 -13.40
CA VAL A 267 20.52 -12.94 -12.33
C VAL A 267 19.71 -14.08 -12.95
N SER A 268 19.81 -15.28 -12.38
CA SER A 268 19.17 -16.49 -12.94
C SER A 268 17.64 -16.41 -12.99
N SER A 269 17.06 -16.95 -14.06
CA SER A 269 15.65 -16.83 -14.45
C SER A 269 14.65 -17.69 -13.66
N ASN A 270 15.10 -18.52 -12.72
CA ASN A 270 14.21 -19.32 -11.88
C ASN A 270 13.68 -18.48 -10.71
N ILE A 271 12.93 -17.41 -11.04
CA ILE A 271 12.27 -16.53 -10.08
C ILE A 271 10.80 -16.50 -10.45
N ASP A 272 9.95 -16.96 -9.52
CA ASP A 272 8.52 -16.74 -9.61
C ASP A 272 8.21 -15.32 -9.14
N VAL A 273 7.65 -14.50 -10.04
CA VAL A 273 7.28 -13.12 -9.73
C VAL A 273 6.21 -13.07 -8.63
N SER A 274 5.35 -14.08 -8.57
CA SER A 274 4.33 -14.22 -7.52
C SER A 274 4.98 -14.35 -6.14
N ASP A 275 6.07 -15.11 -6.03
CA ASP A 275 6.83 -15.23 -4.79
C ASP A 275 7.46 -13.92 -4.38
N VAL A 276 8.02 -13.16 -5.33
CA VAL A 276 8.59 -11.83 -5.06
C VAL A 276 7.54 -10.88 -4.47
N ILE A 277 6.34 -10.86 -5.05
CA ILE A 277 5.23 -10.02 -4.57
C ILE A 277 4.73 -10.45 -3.20
N ASN A 278 4.70 -11.75 -2.94
CA ASN A 278 4.36 -12.26 -1.62
C ASN A 278 5.50 -12.10 -0.60
N GLY A 279 6.64 -11.49 -0.98
CA GLY A 279 7.81 -11.29 -0.13
C GLY A 279 8.59 -12.57 0.16
N ARG A 280 8.37 -13.63 -0.63
CA ARG A 280 8.91 -14.98 -0.46
C ARG A 280 10.14 -15.22 -1.34
N VAL A 281 11.14 -14.36 -1.25
CA VAL A 281 12.42 -14.57 -1.96
C VAL A 281 13.37 -15.36 -1.06
N SER A 282 13.25 -16.70 -1.07
CA SER A 282 14.09 -17.62 -0.29
C SER A 282 15.31 -18.11 -1.09
N GLY A 283 16.35 -18.61 -0.40
CA GLY A 283 17.51 -19.23 -1.04
C GLY A 283 18.46 -18.31 -1.83
N ARG A 284 18.30 -16.98 -1.75
CA ARG A 284 19.12 -15.98 -2.46
C ARG A 284 20.01 -15.18 -1.50
N SER A 285 21.11 -14.63 -2.01
CA SER A 285 21.97 -13.69 -1.26
C SER A 285 21.25 -12.37 -0.97
N SER A 286 21.70 -11.61 0.02
CA SER A 286 21.11 -10.30 0.33
C SER A 286 21.15 -9.33 -0.85
N GLY A 287 22.25 -9.32 -1.62
CA GLY A 287 22.39 -8.48 -2.83
C GLY A 287 21.43 -8.88 -3.95
N GLU A 288 21.25 -10.19 -4.20
CA GLU A 288 20.25 -10.67 -5.16
C GLU A 288 18.82 -10.32 -4.72
N LYS A 289 18.48 -10.50 -3.44
CA LYS A 289 17.16 -10.12 -2.92
C LYS A 289 16.91 -8.63 -3.08
N GLU A 290 17.91 -7.81 -2.80
CA GLU A 290 17.82 -6.36 -2.98
C GLU A 290 17.58 -6.00 -4.45
N LEU A 291 18.33 -6.62 -5.37
CA LEU A 291 18.20 -6.42 -6.82
C LEU A 291 16.85 -6.88 -7.38
N ILE A 292 16.38 -8.06 -6.97
CA ILE A 292 15.06 -8.61 -7.28
C ILE A 292 13.97 -7.65 -6.83
N ASN A 293 14.02 -7.24 -5.56
CA ASN A 293 13.05 -6.30 -5.03
C ASN A 293 13.16 -4.94 -5.73
N PHE A 294 14.35 -4.49 -6.10
CA PHE A 294 14.53 -3.22 -6.81
C PHE A 294 13.86 -3.26 -8.17
N PHE A 295 14.06 -4.33 -8.93
CA PHE A 295 13.48 -4.43 -10.27
C PHE A 295 11.97 -4.56 -10.27
N ILE A 296 11.36 -5.27 -9.31
CA ILE A 296 9.90 -5.32 -9.26
C ILE A 296 9.33 -3.93 -8.96
N ASP A 297 9.89 -3.21 -7.99
CA ASP A 297 9.46 -1.84 -7.65
C ASP A 297 9.68 -0.91 -8.87
N PHE A 298 10.84 -1.00 -9.52
CA PHE A 298 11.17 -0.20 -10.71
C PHE A 298 10.22 -0.46 -11.86
N VAL A 299 9.91 -1.72 -12.17
CA VAL A 299 8.98 -2.06 -13.25
C VAL A 299 7.58 -1.54 -12.93
N LEU A 300 7.08 -1.77 -11.71
CA LEU A 300 5.77 -1.29 -11.28
C LEU A 300 5.68 0.24 -11.41
N GLN A 301 6.66 0.97 -10.90
CA GLN A 301 6.68 2.44 -10.99
C GLN A 301 6.82 2.92 -12.44
N SER A 302 7.55 2.20 -13.30
CA SER A 302 7.69 2.57 -14.73
C SER A 302 6.43 2.33 -15.58
N ARG A 303 5.39 1.73 -15.00
CA ARG A 303 4.15 1.31 -15.67
C ARG A 303 2.94 2.16 -15.26
N GLY A 304 3.17 3.46 -15.00
CA GLY A 304 2.11 4.42 -14.69
C GLY A 304 1.10 4.67 -15.83
N ASP A 305 1.33 4.08 -17.01
CA ASP A 305 0.37 4.04 -18.12
C ASP A 305 -0.79 3.04 -17.88
N ILE A 306 -0.54 1.98 -17.11
CA ILE A 306 -1.48 0.88 -16.89
C ILE A 306 -1.72 0.54 -15.42
N LEU A 307 -0.91 1.05 -14.49
CA LEU A 307 -0.98 0.80 -13.04
C LEU A 307 -1.16 2.09 -12.23
N ASN A 308 -1.92 2.04 -11.14
CA ASN A 308 -2.07 3.06 -10.08
C ASN A 308 -0.73 3.32 -9.37
N THR A 309 0.19 3.97 -10.07
CA THR A 309 1.49 4.39 -9.56
C THR A 309 1.73 5.85 -9.95
N VAL A 310 2.68 6.48 -9.26
CA VAL A 310 3.00 7.90 -9.51
C VAL A 310 4.25 8.08 -10.37
N GLY A 311 4.83 6.99 -10.90
CA GLY A 311 6.02 7.05 -11.74
C GLY A 311 7.24 7.67 -11.06
N LEU A 312 7.38 7.45 -9.76
CA LEU A 312 8.51 7.92 -8.96
C LEU A 312 9.18 6.73 -8.25
N LEU A 313 10.50 6.70 -8.24
CA LEU A 313 11.28 5.79 -7.40
C LEU A 313 12.44 6.53 -6.73
N VAL A 314 12.35 6.62 -5.40
CA VAL A 314 13.34 7.21 -4.51
C VAL A 314 14.00 6.09 -3.69
N ASN A 315 15.32 5.98 -3.69
CA ASN A 315 16.05 4.88 -3.02
C ASN A 315 17.14 5.40 -2.06
N ASP A 316 16.98 5.22 -0.74
CA ASP A 316 17.84 5.78 0.33
C ASP A 316 19.27 5.17 0.41
N SER A 317 19.52 4.04 -0.27
CA SER A 317 20.80 3.32 -0.20
C SER A 317 21.16 2.68 -1.54
N PHE A 318 21.04 3.44 -2.63
CA PHE A 318 21.28 2.93 -3.97
C PHE A 318 22.76 2.54 -4.17
N GLY A 319 22.98 1.28 -4.54
CA GLY A 319 24.30 0.75 -4.89
C GLY A 319 25.06 0.08 -3.74
N THR A 320 24.56 0.10 -2.50
CA THR A 320 25.28 -0.46 -1.34
C THR A 320 25.57 -1.95 -1.46
N PHE A 321 24.72 -2.70 -2.16
CA PHE A 321 24.82 -4.15 -2.29
C PHE A 321 25.27 -4.63 -3.68
N PHE A 322 25.63 -3.70 -4.57
CA PHE A 322 25.90 -4.03 -5.97
C PHE A 322 27.39 -3.86 -6.27
N ASP A 323 27.94 -4.83 -7.01
CA ASP A 323 29.26 -4.66 -7.60
C ASP A 323 29.23 -3.60 -8.71
N TYR A 324 30.42 -3.19 -9.17
CA TYR A 324 30.58 -2.19 -10.22
C TYR A 324 29.83 -2.56 -11.51
N SER A 325 29.87 -3.83 -11.92
CA SER A 325 29.27 -4.32 -13.17
C SER A 325 27.75 -4.22 -13.13
N ILE A 326 27.14 -4.66 -12.02
CA ILE A 326 25.70 -4.54 -11.78
C ILE A 326 25.31 -3.06 -11.70
N PHE A 327 26.09 -2.24 -11.00
CA PHE A 327 25.81 -0.81 -10.87
C PHE A 327 25.80 -0.10 -12.24
N GLU A 328 26.78 -0.37 -13.10
CA GLU A 328 26.86 0.22 -14.44
C GLU A 328 25.66 -0.19 -15.31
N LYS A 329 25.26 -1.46 -15.26
CA LYS A 329 24.06 -1.95 -15.96
C LYS A 329 22.78 -1.29 -15.43
N LEU A 330 22.65 -1.16 -14.11
CA LEU A 330 21.52 -0.45 -13.49
C LEU A 330 21.47 1.01 -13.92
N GLY A 331 22.60 1.71 -13.94
CA GLY A 331 22.69 3.10 -14.41
C GLY A 331 22.18 3.25 -15.84
N ARG A 332 22.52 2.31 -16.74
CA ARG A 332 21.99 2.29 -18.12
C ARG A 332 20.49 2.03 -18.19
N ILE A 333 19.98 1.05 -17.44
CA ILE A 333 18.55 0.71 -17.38
C ILE A 333 17.73 1.90 -16.87
N ILE A 334 18.17 2.49 -15.76
CA ILE A 334 17.53 3.66 -15.15
C ILE A 334 17.57 4.85 -16.11
N GLY A 335 18.74 5.16 -16.67
CA GLY A 335 18.92 6.23 -17.64
C GLY A 335 17.95 6.13 -18.81
N GLN A 336 17.85 4.95 -19.43
CA GLN A 336 16.92 4.72 -20.54
C GLN A 336 15.45 4.88 -20.16
N ALA A 337 15.05 4.50 -18.94
CA ALA A 337 13.66 4.65 -18.50
C ALA A 337 13.32 6.11 -18.20
N VAL A 338 14.24 6.85 -17.57
CA VAL A 338 14.10 8.27 -17.27
C VAL A 338 14.10 9.10 -18.56
N GLU A 339 15.00 8.83 -19.51
CA GLU A 339 15.06 9.51 -20.81
C GLU A 339 13.79 9.31 -21.65
N LYS A 340 13.12 8.16 -21.49
CA LYS A 340 11.83 7.85 -22.12
C LYS A 340 10.62 8.38 -21.33
N ASP A 341 10.87 9.20 -20.32
CA ASP A 341 9.86 9.81 -19.46
C ASP A 341 8.92 8.79 -18.78
N LYS A 342 9.43 7.58 -18.51
CA LYS A 342 8.62 6.52 -17.87
C LYS A 342 8.60 6.61 -16.35
N ILE A 343 9.62 7.21 -15.77
CA ILE A 343 9.83 7.27 -14.33
C ILE A 343 10.76 8.43 -13.97
N GLN A 344 10.55 9.07 -12.84
CA GLN A 344 11.57 9.88 -12.18
C GLN A 344 12.34 9.04 -11.17
N PHE A 345 13.67 9.04 -11.26
CA PHE A 345 14.54 8.29 -10.34
C PHE A 345 15.38 9.23 -9.48
N ILE A 346 15.39 8.96 -8.17
CA ILE A 346 16.23 9.67 -7.18
C ILE A 346 16.93 8.62 -6.30
N GLY A 347 18.23 8.41 -6.52
CA GLY A 347 19.05 7.51 -5.72
C GLY A 347 19.91 8.26 -4.71
N PHE A 348 19.99 7.79 -3.48
CA PHE A 348 20.95 8.25 -2.50
C PHE A 348 22.15 7.30 -2.50
N THR A 349 23.36 7.84 -2.66
CA THR A 349 24.58 7.01 -2.73
C THR A 349 25.73 7.58 -1.92
N VAL A 350 26.62 6.70 -1.47
CA VAL A 350 27.89 7.05 -0.82
C VAL A 350 29.07 7.00 -1.80
N ASN A 351 28.88 6.43 -2.98
CA ASN A 351 29.94 6.17 -3.97
C ASN A 351 29.71 7.00 -5.24
N PRO A 352 30.00 8.32 -5.22
CA PRO A 352 29.78 9.18 -6.39
C PRO A 352 30.66 8.80 -7.59
N SER A 353 31.74 8.04 -7.40
CA SER A 353 32.62 7.56 -8.47
C SER A 353 31.94 6.58 -9.42
N LEU A 354 30.85 5.95 -9.01
CA LEU A 354 30.10 4.99 -9.82
C LEU A 354 29.07 5.66 -10.73
N VAL A 355 28.84 6.96 -10.55
CA VAL A 355 27.79 7.73 -11.22
C VAL A 355 28.42 8.81 -12.08
N ASP A 356 27.88 9.02 -13.28
CA ASP A 356 28.29 10.15 -14.13
C ASP A 356 28.00 11.48 -13.41
N ARG A 357 28.98 12.39 -13.42
CA ARG A 357 28.90 13.70 -12.75
C ARG A 357 27.68 14.50 -13.12
N LYS A 358 27.18 14.39 -14.35
CA LYS A 358 25.97 15.13 -14.78
C LYS A 358 24.71 14.72 -14.02
N TYR A 359 24.69 13.53 -13.41
CA TYR A 359 23.56 13.02 -12.63
C TYR A 359 23.72 13.25 -11.11
N LEU A 360 24.86 13.80 -10.67
CA LEU A 360 25.15 13.97 -9.25
C LEU A 360 24.54 15.25 -8.70
N ILE A 361 23.85 15.14 -7.58
CA ILE A 361 23.40 16.26 -6.76
C ILE A 361 24.16 16.19 -5.43
N ARG A 362 24.97 17.22 -5.17
CA ARG A 362 25.74 17.32 -3.92
C ARG A 362 24.86 17.90 -2.82
N LEU A 363 24.79 17.23 -1.68
CA LEU A 363 24.19 17.84 -0.50
C LEU A 363 25.06 18.99 0.03
N PRO A 364 24.47 20.10 0.51
CA PRO A 364 25.23 21.14 1.19
C PRO A 364 25.97 20.54 2.39
N GLU A 365 27.25 20.90 2.58
CA GLU A 365 28.13 20.34 3.62
C GLU A 365 27.64 20.56 5.06
N ARG A 366 26.57 21.34 5.27
CA ARG A 366 26.00 21.71 6.59
C ARG A 366 24.57 21.22 6.83
N GLY A 367 24.07 20.29 6.02
CA GLY A 367 22.66 19.88 6.05
C GLY A 367 22.24 18.89 7.15
N GLY A 368 23.13 18.45 8.04
CA GLY A 368 22.80 17.39 9.01
C GLY A 368 23.49 17.45 10.37
N TYR A 369 24.55 18.25 10.52
CA TYR A 369 25.24 18.47 11.79
C TYR A 369 25.67 19.92 11.87
N ILE A 370 25.14 20.65 12.85
CA ILE A 370 25.69 21.92 13.31
C ILE A 370 25.92 21.75 14.81
N GLY A 371 27.17 21.45 15.19
CA GLY A 371 27.65 21.43 16.57
C GLY A 371 27.46 20.10 17.29
#